data_AF-A0A948PWV5-F1
#
_entry.id   AF-A0A948PWV5-F1
#
_cell.length_a   1.000
_cell.length_b   1.000
_cell.length_c   1.000
_cell.angle_alpha   90.00
_cell.angle_beta   90.00
_cell.angle_gamma   90.00
#
_symmetry.space_group_name_H-M   'P 1'
#
loop_
_entity.id
_entity.type
_entity.pdbx_description
1 polymer ?
#
loop_
_entity_poly.entity_id
_entity_poly.type
_entity_poly.pdbx_seq_one_letter_code
_entity_poly.pdbx_strand_id
1 'polypeptide(L)'
;MFKAILLDLDDTLLSCSMDIFFPAYIGYLTRYVAHMIPPEVFVSELTRATQAMDANDGTGATNEATFAASFYPAVGYEPDELVPLFERFYAEEF
;
A
#
# COMPACT_ATOMS: atom_id res chain seq x y z
N MET A 1 -9.74 -13.91 30.02
CA MET A 1 -10.11 -12.57 29.50
C MET A 1 -8.83 -11.77 29.33
N PHE A 2 -8.53 -11.26 28.14
CA PHE A 2 -7.32 -10.46 27.90
C PHE A 2 -7.49 -9.06 28.49
N LYS A 3 -6.43 -8.50 29.09
CA LYS A 3 -6.43 -7.15 29.68
C LYS A 3 -6.06 -6.06 28.66
N ALA A 4 -5.28 -6.40 27.65
CA ALA A 4 -4.91 -5.55 26.53
C ALA A 4 -4.52 -6.41 25.32
N ILE A 5 -4.61 -5.82 24.14
CA ILE A 5 -4.00 -6.33 22.90
C ILE A 5 -3.01 -5.25 22.48
N LEU A 6 -1.75 -5.64 22.31
CA LEU A 6 -0.66 -4.76 21.91
C LEU A 6 -0.23 -5.21 20.51
N LEU A 7 -0.31 -4.29 19.55
CA LEU A 7 0.12 -4.52 18.18
C LEU A 7 1.50 -3.89 18.02
N ASP A 8 2.46 -4.68 17.54
CA ASP A 8 3.77 -4.20 17.14
C ASP A 8 3.67 -3.69 15.70
N LEU A 9 3.83 -2.39 15.51
CA LEU A 9 3.64 -1.72 14.21
C LEU A 9 4.90 -1.02 13.71
N ASP A 10 5.93 -0.91 14.56
CA ASP A 10 7.21 -0.24 14.29
C ASP A 10 8.40 -1.19 14.41
N ASP A 11 8.14 -2.51 14.30
CA ASP A 11 9.14 -3.58 14.45
C ASP A 11 9.89 -3.52 15.80
N THR A 12 9.27 -3.00 16.86
CA THR A 12 9.87 -3.01 18.20
C THR A 12 10.00 -4.43 18.76
N LEU A 13 9.14 -5.36 18.33
CA LEU A 13 9.14 -6.78 18.75
C LEU A 13 9.53 -7.75 17.62
N LEU A 14 9.53 -7.31 16.37
CA LEU A 14 9.86 -8.10 15.19
C LEU A 14 11.20 -7.68 14.59
N SER A 15 12.11 -8.62 14.35
CA SER A 15 13.42 -8.35 13.73
C SER A 15 13.33 -8.37 12.20
N CYS A 16 12.39 -7.61 11.61
CA CYS A 16 12.31 -7.42 10.17
C CYS A 16 13.01 -6.10 9.81
N SER A 17 13.98 -6.14 8.90
CA SER A 17 14.57 -4.89 8.43
C SER A 17 13.66 -4.31 7.35
N MET A 18 12.82 -3.34 7.72
CA MET A 18 11.95 -2.64 6.77
C MET A 18 12.73 -1.97 5.64
N ASP A 19 13.95 -1.50 5.90
CA ASP A 19 14.86 -0.95 4.88
C ASP A 19 15.26 -1.98 3.79
N ILE A 20 15.21 -3.28 4.11
CA ILE A 20 15.50 -4.37 3.17
C ILE A 20 14.20 -4.91 2.57
N PHE A 21 13.21 -5.16 3.42
CA PHE A 21 11.95 -5.77 3.02
C PHE A 21 11.12 -4.86 2.12
N PHE A 22 10.92 -3.60 2.51
CA PHE A 22 10.00 -2.71 1.83
C PHE A 22 10.39 -2.44 0.37
N PRO A 23 11.67 -2.14 0.03
CA PRO A 23 12.06 -1.96 -1.38
C PRO A 23 11.85 -3.23 -2.22
N ALA A 24 12.12 -4.41 -1.66
CA ALA A 24 11.94 -5.68 -2.37
C ALA A 24 10.45 -5.98 -2.62
N TYR A 25 9.62 -5.79 -1.60
CA TYR A 25 8.17 -5.94 -1.65
C TYR A 25 7.54 -5.01 -2.69
N ILE A 26 7.83 -3.70 -2.62
CA ILE A 26 7.33 -2.73 -3.61
C ILE A 26 7.84 -3.06 -5.00
N GLY A 27 9.10 -3.49 -5.13
CA GLY A 27 9.67 -3.93 -6.40
C GLY A 27 8.93 -5.12 -7.02
N TYR A 28 8.50 -6.09 -6.21
CA TYR A 28 7.74 -7.24 -6.71
C TYR A 28 6.32 -6.85 -7.13
N LEU A 29 5.60 -6.12 -6.27
CA LEU A 29 4.26 -5.62 -6.58
C LEU A 29 4.27 -4.76 -7.87
N THR A 30 5.25 -3.86 -8.01
CA THR A 30 5.41 -3.01 -9.19
C THR A 30 5.57 -3.84 -10.46
N ARG A 31 6.40 -4.90 -10.42
CA ARG A 31 6.57 -5.81 -11.57
C ARG A 31 5.29 -6.57 -11.89
N TYR A 32 4.57 -7.00 -10.86
CA TYR A 32 3.32 -7.74 -11.02
C TYR A 32 2.28 -6.91 -11.79
N VAL A 33 2.13 -5.63 -11.44
CA VAL A 33 1.14 -4.74 -12.08
C VAL A 33 1.64 -4.02 -13.34
N ALA A 34 2.89 -4.26 -13.75
CA ALA A 34 3.55 -3.55 -14.86
C ALA A 34 2.84 -3.72 -16.23
N HIS A 35 2.00 -4.75 -16.35
CA HIS A 35 1.19 -4.99 -17.54
C HIS A 35 -0.02 -4.04 -17.66
N MET A 36 -0.39 -3.34 -16.59
CA MET A 36 -1.46 -2.34 -16.56
C MET A 36 -0.93 -0.92 -16.32
N ILE A 37 0.05 -0.77 -15.42
CA ILE A 37 0.56 0.53 -14.99
C ILE A 37 2.07 0.59 -15.24
N PRO A 38 2.59 1.62 -15.93
CA PRO A 38 4.04 1.79 -16.06
C PRO A 38 4.73 1.81 -14.68
N PRO A 39 5.82 1.05 -14.47
CA PRO A 39 6.46 0.92 -13.17
C PRO A 39 6.77 2.24 -12.46
N GLU A 40 7.27 3.23 -13.20
CA GLU A 40 7.66 4.54 -12.67
C GLU A 40 6.43 5.34 -12.22
N VAL A 41 5.32 5.22 -12.95
CA VAL A 41 4.04 5.85 -12.58
C VAL A 41 3.48 5.18 -11.33
N PHE A 42 3.48 3.84 -11.27
CA PHE A 42 2.97 3.11 -10.12
C PHE A 42 3.69 3.50 -8.83
N VAL A 43 5.03 3.46 -8.82
CA VAL A 43 5.83 3.79 -7.62
C VAL A 43 5.66 5.25 -7.22
N SER A 44 5.65 6.18 -8.18
CA SER A 44 5.45 7.61 -7.93
C SER A 44 4.09 7.87 -7.29
N GLU A 45 3.01 7.36 -7.88
CA GLU A 45 1.65 7.61 -7.40
C GLU A 45 1.34 6.85 -6.11
N LEU A 46 1.89 5.64 -5.92
CA LEU A 46 1.80 4.91 -4.66
C LEU A 46 2.44 5.72 -3.54
N THR A 47 3.64 6.24 -3.75
CA THR A 47 4.35 7.08 -2.76
C THR A 47 3.55 8.35 -2.45
N ARG A 48 3.02 9.03 -3.48
CA ARG A 48 2.22 10.25 -3.31
C ARG A 48 0.92 9.98 -2.54
N ALA A 49 0.25 8.86 -2.82
CA ALA A 49 -0.97 8.47 -2.13
C ALA A 49 -0.71 8.11 -0.66
N THR A 50 0.38 7.40 -0.36
CA THR A 50 0.81 7.12 1.02
C THR A 50 1.13 8.42 1.78
N GLN A 51 1.83 9.37 1.16
CA GLN A 51 2.10 10.67 1.78
C GLN A 51 0.81 11.46 2.08
N ALA A 52 -0.22 11.33 1.24
CA ALA A 52 -1.52 11.93 1.50
C ALA A 52 -2.23 11.28 2.70
N MET A 53 -2.08 9.96 2.88
CA MET A 53 -2.55 9.27 4.10
C MET A 53 -1.79 9.75 5.33
N ASP A 54 -0.47 9.87 5.26
CA ASP A 54 0.35 10.30 6.41
C ASP A 54 0.05 11.74 6.83
N ALA A 55 -0.30 12.61 5.88
CA ALA A 55 -0.71 13.98 6.15
C ALA A 55 -2.14 14.10 6.72
N ASN A 56 -2.93 13.01 6.69
CA ASN A 56 -4.28 12.97 7.25
C ASN A 56 -4.21 12.88 8.77
N ASP A 57 -4.74 13.89 9.48
CA ASP A 57 -4.72 13.96 10.94
C ASP A 57 -5.77 13.07 11.63
N GLY A 58 -6.53 12.30 10.85
CA GLY A 58 -7.55 11.37 11.33
C GLY A 58 -8.88 12.01 11.72
N THR A 59 -9.05 13.32 11.52
CA THR A 59 -10.33 14.00 11.76
C THR A 59 -11.28 13.97 10.56
N GLY A 60 -10.76 13.62 9.38
CA GLY A 60 -11.47 13.61 8.11
C GLY A 60 -11.80 12.20 7.60
N ALA A 61 -11.46 11.95 6.34
CA ALA A 61 -11.66 10.67 5.70
C ALA A 61 -10.78 9.58 6.34
N THR A 62 -11.16 8.31 6.15
CA THR A 62 -10.31 7.19 6.54
C THR A 62 -9.05 7.16 5.69
N ASN A 63 -7.99 6.51 6.18
CA ASN A 63 -6.77 6.33 5.39
C ASN A 63 -7.03 5.63 4.05
N GLU A 64 -7.92 4.64 4.03
CA GLU A 64 -8.36 3.97 2.80
C GLU A 64 -9.01 4.96 1.82
N ALA A 65 -9.96 5.78 2.28
CA ALA A 65 -10.63 6.75 1.43
C ALA A 65 -9.66 7.84 0.92
N THR A 66 -8.76 8.32 1.78
CA THR A 66 -7.71 9.29 1.40
C THR A 66 -6.76 8.70 0.36
N PHE A 67 -6.33 7.45 0.53
CA PHE A 67 -5.51 6.74 -0.45
C PHE A 67 -6.26 6.59 -1.77
N ALA A 68 -7.48 6.06 -1.73
CA ALA A 68 -8.26 5.76 -2.91
C ALA A 68 -8.53 7.02 -3.75
N ALA A 69 -8.89 8.13 -3.10
CA ALA A 69 -9.11 9.41 -3.77
C ALA A 69 -7.84 9.98 -4.43
N SER A 70 -6.65 9.58 -3.97
CA SER A 70 -5.37 10.03 -4.50
C SER A 70 -4.81 9.10 -5.58
N PHE A 71 -4.84 7.79 -5.34
CA PHE A 71 -4.13 6.79 -6.13
C PHE A 71 -4.86 6.42 -7.43
N TYR A 72 -6.10 5.94 -7.32
CA TYR A 72 -6.86 5.38 -8.45
C TYR A 72 -7.03 6.37 -9.61
N PRO A 73 -7.44 7.64 -9.39
CA PRO A 73 -7.54 8.61 -10.46
C PRO A 73 -6.19 8.93 -11.13
N ALA A 74 -5.08 8.86 -10.38
CA ALA A 74 -3.77 9.22 -10.88
C ALA A 74 -3.13 8.12 -11.74
N VAL A 75 -3.44 6.85 -11.46
CA VAL A 75 -3.04 5.72 -12.32
C VAL A 75 -4.05 5.44 -13.43
N GLY A 76 -5.23 6.07 -13.38
CA GLY A 76 -6.24 6.01 -14.44
C GLY A 76 -7.11 4.75 -14.43
N TYR A 77 -7.29 4.14 -13.27
CA TYR A 77 -8.07 2.90 -13.09
C TYR A 77 -9.01 3.04 -11.91
N GLU A 78 -10.15 2.37 -11.97
CA GLU A 78 -11.07 2.28 -10.84
C GLU A 78 -10.62 1.22 -9.82
N PRO A 79 -11.04 1.34 -8.53
CA PRO A 79 -10.74 0.34 -7.52
C PRO A 79 -11.15 -1.08 -7.94
N ASP A 80 -12.31 -1.24 -8.58
CA ASP A 80 -12.83 -2.53 -9.01
C ASP A 80 -11.96 -3.23 -10.08
N GLU A 81 -11.08 -2.47 -10.76
CA GLU A 81 -10.14 -3.02 -11.74
C GLU A 81 -8.83 -3.49 -11.09
N LEU A 82 -8.35 -2.77 -10.07
CA LEU A 82 -7.04 -3.00 -9.47
C LEU A 82 -7.09 -3.80 -8.16
N VAL A 83 -8.14 -3.67 -7.35
CA VAL A 83 -8.27 -4.41 -6.08
C VAL A 83 -8.20 -5.94 -6.30
N PRO A 84 -8.92 -6.53 -7.27
CA PRO A 84 -8.80 -7.97 -7.53
C PRO A 84 -7.39 -8.40 -7.94
N LEU A 85 -6.63 -7.51 -8.60
CA LEU A 85 -5.24 -7.77 -8.97
C LEU A 85 -4.34 -7.76 -7.73
N PHE A 86 -4.50 -6.79 -6.84
CA PHE A 86 -3.76 -6.75 -5.57
C PHE A 86 -4.10 -7.95 -4.68
N GLU A 87 -5.38 -8.32 -4.58
CA GLU A 87 -5.79 -9.52 -3.85
C GLU A 87 -5.14 -10.79 -4.39
N ARG A 88 -5.07 -10.95 -5.72
CA ARG A 88 -4.37 -12.09 -6.34
C ARG A 88 -2.88 -12.07 -6.03
N PHE A 89 -2.24 -10.91 -6.09
CA PHE A 89 -0.82 -10.77 -5.73
C PHE A 89 -0.56 -11.30 -4.31
N TYR A 90 -1.36 -10.89 -3.33
CA TYR A 90 -1.19 -11.36 -1.95
C TYR A 90 -1.59 -12.82 -1.72
N ALA A 91 -2.47 -13.37 -2.55
CA ALA A 91 -2.94 -14.75 -2.39
C ALA A 91 -2.03 -15.78 -3.07
N GLU A 92 -1.42 -15.43 -4.20
CA GLU A 92 -0.78 -16.39 -5.11
C GLU A 92 0.70 -16.10 -5.38
N GLU A 93 1.15 -14.86 -5.23
CA GLU A 93 2.49 -14.43 -5.68
C GLU A 93 3.43 -14.09 -4.52
N PHE A 94 2.92 -13.41 -3.49
CA PHE A 94 3.69 -12.93 -2.34
C PHE A 94 3.64 -13.86 -1.13
#